data_AF-A0A1Q4R541-F1
#
_entry.id   AF-A0A1Q4R541-F1
#
_cell.length_a   1.000
_cell.length_b   1.000
_cell.length_c   1.000
_cell.angle_alpha   90.00
_cell.angle_beta   90.00
_cell.angle_gamma   90.00
#
_symmetry.space_group_name_H-M   'P 1'
#
loop_
_entity.id
_entity.type
_entity.pdbx_description
1 polymer ?
#
loop_
_entity_poly.entity_id
_entity_poly.type
_entity_poly.pdbx_seq_one_letter_code
_entity_poly.pdbx_strand_id
1 'polypeptide(L)' 'MNPLILEKYNTLPEGLKKQVEDFIEFLAQKYSNNSQTSAQQTEKKYGYGSLEGKLVVPDDFDEPLEELSEYM' A
#
# COMPACT_ATOMS: atom_id res chain seq x y z
N MET A 1 13.51 18.08 26.12
CA MET A 1 14.28 16.93 25.58
C MET A 1 14.53 15.97 26.71
N ASN A 2 14.21 14.68 26.55
CA ASN A 2 14.56 13.68 27.55
C ASN A 2 16.07 13.36 27.42
N PRO A 3 16.92 13.72 28.39
CA PRO A 3 18.37 13.59 28.27
C PRO A 3 18.83 12.14 28.06
N LEU A 4 18.03 11.18 28.52
CA LEU A 4 18.26 9.74 28.38
C LEU A 4 18.32 9.24 26.92
N ILE A 5 17.63 9.93 25.99
CA ILE A 5 17.58 9.53 24.58
C ILE A 5 18.91 9.80 23.88
N LEU A 6 19.55 10.93 24.20
CA LEU A 6 20.83 11.31 23.58
C LEU A 6 21.97 10.38 24.02
N GLU A 7 21.95 9.98 25.30
CA GLU A 7 22.93 9.04 25.86
C GLU A 7 22.80 7.64 25.22
N LYS A 8 21.56 7.16 25.06
CA LYS A 8 21.24 5.92 24.34
C LYS A 8 21.60 6.00 22.86
N TYR A 9 21.45 7.17 22.23
CA TYR A 9 21.84 7.36 20.82
C TYR A 9 23.35 7.29 20.62
N ASN A 10 24.12 7.92 21.51
CA ASN A 10 25.59 7.96 21.41
C ASN A 10 26.25 6.60 21.69
N THR A 11 25.61 5.74 22.49
CA THR A 11 26.08 4.38 22.80
C THR A 11 25.79 3.35 21.70
N LEU A 12 25.00 3.71 20.68
CA LEU A 12 24.66 2.80 19.58
C LEU A 12 25.79 2.71 18.53
N PRO A 13 25.99 1.52 17.92
CA PRO A 13 26.79 1.35 16.71
C PRO A 13 26.26 2.18 15.54
N GLU A 14 27.13 2.56 14.61
CA GLU A 14 26.83 3.44 13.48
C GLU A 14 25.68 2.91 12.59
N GLY A 15 25.59 1.59 12.39
CA GLY A 15 24.49 0.97 11.65
C GLY A 15 23.12 1.12 12.33
N LEU A 16 23.07 1.10 13.66
CA LEU A 16 21.83 1.28 14.42
C LEU A 16 21.42 2.74 14.53
N LYS A 17 22.38 3.68 14.52
CA LYS A 17 22.09 5.12 14.44
C LYS A 17 21.31 5.45 13.17
N LYS A 18 21.75 4.91 12.03
CA LYS A 18 21.04 5.06 10.75
C LYS A 18 19.60 4.54 10.82
N GLN A 19 19.39 3.37 11.42
CA GLN A 19 18.04 2.81 11.60
C GLN A 19 17.15 3.69 12.49
N VAL A 20 17.72 4.36 13.49
CA VAL A 20 16.99 5.32 14.33
C VAL A 20 16.64 6.59 13.54
N GLU A 21 17.57 7.10 12.73
CA GLU A 21 17.32 8.24 11.82
C GLU A 21 16.20 7.92 10.83
N ASP A 22 16.28 6.76 10.15
CA ASP A 22 15.27 6.27 9.22
C ASP A 22 13.90 6.13 9.91
N PHE A 23 13.87 5.67 11.17
CA PHE A 23 12.63 5.52 11.93
C PHE A 23 12.04 6.88 12.34
N ILE A 24 12.87 7.85 12.71
CA ILE A 24 12.43 9.22 13.00
C ILE A 24 11.84 9.84 11.74
N GLU A 25 12.48 9.67 10.59
CA GLU A 25 11.99 10.16 9.30
C GLU A 25 10.68 9.47 8.91
N PHE A 26 10.57 8.15 9.10
CA PHE A 26 9.33 7.40 8.90
C PHE A 26 8.18 7.91 9.78
N LEU A 27 8.42 8.15 11.07
CA LEU A 27 7.40 8.70 11.96
C LEU A 27 7.02 10.13 11.55
N ALA A 28 8.00 10.98 11.24
CA ALA A 28 7.76 12.32 10.77
C ALA A 28 6.92 12.32 9.49
N GLN A 29 7.23 11.46 8.51
CA GLN A 29 6.47 11.31 7.27
C GLN A 29 5.07 10.74 7.52
N LYS A 30 4.94 9.69 8.36
CA LYS A 30 3.66 9.03 8.67
C LYS A 30 2.67 9.98 9.35
N TYR A 31 3.14 10.86 10.22
CA TYR A 31 2.27 11.76 10.99
C TYR A 31 2.20 13.19 10.42
N SER A 32 3.21 13.65 9.65
CA SER A 32 3.10 14.89 8.86
C SER A 32 2.12 14.71 7.71
N ASN A 33 2.14 13.55 7.05
CA ASN A 33 1.15 13.24 6.02
C ASN A 33 -0.26 13.05 6.59
N ASN A 34 -0.45 12.64 7.85
CA ASN A 34 -1.81 12.60 8.43
C ASN A 34 -2.48 13.98 8.56
N SER A 35 -1.72 15.08 8.47
CA SER A 35 -2.29 16.44 8.48
C SER A 35 -2.60 16.97 7.07
N GLN A 36 -2.16 16.27 6.01
CA GLN A 36 -2.35 16.68 4.61
C GLN A 36 -2.78 15.54 3.65
N THR A 37 -3.00 14.31 4.13
CA THR A 37 -3.61 13.22 3.36
C THR A 37 -5.12 13.22 3.51
N SER A 38 -5.73 14.37 3.19
CA SER A 38 -6.93 14.39 2.35
C SER A 38 -6.57 14.16 0.87
N ALA A 39 -5.34 13.76 0.57
CA ALA A 39 -5.01 13.03 -0.65
C ALA A 39 -5.67 11.65 -0.60
N GLN A 40 -6.89 11.59 -1.15
CA GLN A 40 -7.33 10.47 -1.96
C GLN A 40 -6.86 9.11 -1.44
N GLN A 41 -7.41 8.69 -0.29
CA GLN A 41 -7.86 7.32 -0.29
C GLN A 41 -8.76 7.24 -1.51
N THR A 42 -8.23 6.66 -2.60
CA THR A 42 -9.10 6.02 -3.56
C THR A 42 -9.79 4.95 -2.73
N GLU A 43 -10.86 5.36 -2.04
CA GLU A 43 -11.86 4.45 -1.52
C GLU A 43 -12.11 3.55 -2.71
N LYS A 44 -11.62 2.31 -2.63
CA LYS A 44 -11.74 1.38 -3.73
C LYS A 44 -13.23 1.31 -3.97
N LYS A 45 -13.70 1.99 -5.02
CA LYS A 45 -15.13 2.19 -5.29
C LYS A 45 -15.85 0.84 -5.34
N TYR A 46 -15.08 -0.21 -5.64
CA TYR A 46 -15.46 -1.59 -5.68
C TYR A 46 -14.32 -2.47 -5.13
N GLY A 47 -14.67 -3.44 -4.29
CA GLY A 47 -13.77 -4.48 -3.78
C GLY A 47 -13.95 -5.82 -4.52
N TYR A 48 -13.17 -6.84 -4.13
CA TYR A 48 -13.40 -8.19 -4.63
C TYR A 48 -14.83 -8.65 -4.32
N GLY A 49 -15.48 -9.33 -5.27
CA GLY A 49 -16.86 -9.79 -5.12
C GLY A 49 -17.94 -8.71 -5.27
N SER A 50 -17.59 -7.44 -5.55
CA SER A 50 -18.59 -6.36 -5.70
C SER A 50 -19.60 -6.56 -6.83
N LEU A 51 -19.29 -7.45 -7.77
CA LEU A 51 -20.11 -7.81 -8.93
C LEU A 51 -20.69 -9.24 -8.83
N GLU A 52 -20.56 -9.89 -7.67
CA GLU A 52 -21.17 -11.20 -7.43
C GLU A 52 -22.68 -11.15 -7.68
N GLY A 53 -23.20 -12.07 -8.49
CA GLY A 53 -24.60 -12.12 -8.89
C GLY A 53 -25.06 -10.99 -9.83
N LYS A 54 -24.17 -10.07 -10.25
CA LYS A 54 -24.48 -9.02 -11.23
C LYS A 54 -24.06 -9.37 -12.65
N LEU A 55 -23.21 -10.39 -12.80
CA LEU A 55 -22.77 -10.91 -14.08
C LEU A 55 -23.47 -12.25 -14.34
N VAL A 56 -24.06 -12.39 -15.52
CA VAL A 56 -24.59 -13.66 -16.01
C VAL A 56 -23.61 -14.16 -17.06
N VAL A 57 -22.99 -15.30 -16.80
CA VAL A 57 -22.12 -15.98 -17.77
C VAL A 57 -23.04 -16.79 -18.69
N PRO A 58 -23.01 -16.55 -20.01
CA PRO A 58 -23.79 -17.36 -20.96
C PRO A 58 -23.16 -18.75 -21.12
N ASP A 59 -23.95 -19.72 -21.57
CA ASP A 59 -23.52 -21.12 -21.71
C ASP A 59 -22.41 -21.31 -22.77
N ASP A 60 -22.26 -20.35 -23.70
CA ASP A 60 -21.28 -20.33 -24.79
C ASP A 60 -19.98 -19.59 -24.44
N PHE A 61 -19.79 -19.16 -23.19
CA PHE A 61 -18.63 -18.35 -22.79
C PHE A 61 -17.27 -19.03 -23.05
N ASP A 62 -17.22 -20.36 -22.95
CA ASP A 62 -16.01 -21.14 -23.19
C ASP A 62 -15.73 -21.36 -24.69
N GLU A 63 -16.65 -20.99 -25.58
CA GLU A 63 -16.44 -21.09 -27.02
C GLU A 63 -15.46 -20.00 -27.51
N PRO A 64 -14.55 -20.35 -28.45
CA PRO A 64 -13.63 -19.37 -29.00
C PRO A 64 -14.41 -18.32 -29.77
N LEU A 65 -14.12 -17.04 -29.51
CA LEU A 65 -14.63 -15.96 -30.34
C LEU A 65 -14.11 -16.16 -31.76
N GLU A 66 -14.99 -16.07 -32.76
CA GLU A 66 -14.65 -16.27 -34.17
C GLU A 66 -13.44 -15.41 -34.59
N GLU A 67 -13.38 -14.18 -34.10
CA GLU A 67 -12.29 -13.21 -34.31
C GLU A 67 -10.95 -13.57 -33.60
N LEU A 68 -10.99 -14.39 -32.55
CA LEU A 68 -9.82 -14.81 -31.78
C LEU A 68 -9.43 -16.28 -32.01
N SER A 69 -10.20 -17.00 -32.83
CA SER A 69 -10.00 -18.43 -33.12
C SER A 69 -8.64 -18.73 -33.75
N GLU A 70 -8.07 -17.80 -34.53
CA GLU A 70 -6.74 -17.95 -35.15
C GLU A 70 -5.58 -17.87 -34.14
N TYR A 71 -5.85 -17.40 -32.90
CA TYR A 71 -4.83 -17.16 -31.86
C TYR A 71 -4.82 -18.20 -30.71
N MET A 72 -5.80 -19.10 -30.65
CA MET A 72 -5.92 -20.17 -29.64
C MET A 72 -5.45 -21.51 -30.19
#